data_AF-A0A2D7LAJ7-F1
#
_entry.id   AF-A0A2D7LAJ7-F1
#
_cell.length_a   1.000
_cell.length_b   1.000
_cell.length_c   1.000
_cell.angle_alpha   90.00
_cell.angle_beta   90.00
_cell.angle_gamma   90.00
#
_symmetry.space_group_name_H-M   'P 1'
#
loop_
_entity.id
_entity.type
_entity.pdbx_description
1 polymer ?
#
loop_
_entity_poly.entity_id
_entity_poly.type
_entity_poly.pdbx_seq_one_letter_code
_entity_poly.pdbx_strand_id
1 'polypeptide(L)'
;MSINFRNSAASLVVVLIVGGLLWTWVVVSYDPELTTVNTFEANDTESSVSNSSDDALVSIEITSGEDVLGWDQLGISLEVDGNQYPCSLTGLSSVEQNGSKVATSLSADGSTFAIKVDATSESTFAELDLSTMKERANGSYSLKFSKNDIFLGSNTTAMVVTNQSFSQIVSAPNGAYSLDDSERLDWYDYDFSVHRIDPKEQVYVIQEENITYKLQFISYYNEDDESRHIQLIVGWLSGPSLPAFEDPNLIAQSPCIIEGAGSSWSLNQIVVIHENGIDICNQSCTVKIQIQYQGVNVKAMSKVELL
;
A
#
# COMPACT_ATOMS: atom_id res chain seq x y z
N MET A 1 -28.61 22.29 -51.02
CA MET A 1 -27.59 21.28 -50.69
C MET A 1 -28.27 20.17 -49.90
N SER A 2 -28.68 19.07 -50.54
CA SER A 2 -29.37 17.97 -49.86
C SER A 2 -28.33 17.09 -49.18
N ILE A 3 -28.30 17.08 -47.86
CA ILE A 3 -27.49 16.12 -47.09
C ILE A 3 -28.00 14.72 -47.43
N ASN A 4 -27.15 13.88 -48.02
CA ASN A 4 -27.48 12.49 -48.30
C ASN A 4 -27.45 11.70 -46.98
N PHE A 5 -28.58 11.74 -46.27
CA PHE A 5 -28.75 11.22 -44.91
C PHE A 5 -28.28 9.76 -44.75
N ARG A 6 -28.42 8.92 -45.78
CA ARG A 6 -27.92 7.53 -45.76
C ARG A 6 -26.40 7.45 -45.67
N ASN A 7 -25.69 8.27 -46.44
CA ASN A 7 -24.22 8.29 -46.42
C ASN A 7 -23.71 8.95 -45.14
N SER A 8 -24.37 10.01 -44.67
CA SER A 8 -24.05 10.65 -43.39
C SER A 8 -24.27 9.72 -42.19
N ALA A 9 -25.35 8.95 -42.18
CA ALA A 9 -25.62 7.96 -41.13
C ALA A 9 -24.60 6.80 -41.17
N ALA A 10 -24.26 6.29 -42.35
CA ALA A 10 -23.24 5.25 -42.49
C ALA A 10 -21.86 5.74 -42.01
N SER A 11 -21.45 6.95 -42.38
CA SER A 11 -20.21 7.56 -41.89
C SER A 11 -20.22 7.75 -40.37
N LEU A 12 -21.33 8.20 -39.79
CA LEU A 12 -21.45 8.35 -38.33
C LEU A 12 -21.31 7.01 -37.62
N VAL A 13 -21.94 5.95 -38.12
CA VAL A 13 -21.83 4.60 -37.57
C VAL A 13 -20.38 4.09 -37.63
N VAL A 14 -19.69 4.28 -38.76
CA VAL A 14 -18.28 3.91 -38.88
C VAL A 14 -17.41 4.67 -37.87
N VAL A 15 -17.63 5.97 -37.71
CA VAL A 15 -16.89 6.78 -36.73
C VAL A 15 -17.16 6.31 -35.30
N LEU A 16 -18.40 5.99 -34.95
CA LEU A 16 -18.74 5.48 -33.62
C LEU A 16 -18.11 4.10 -33.35
N ILE A 17 -18.11 3.21 -34.35
CA ILE A 17 -17.48 1.89 -34.22
C ILE A 17 -15.96 2.03 -34.05
N VAL A 18 -15.31 2.81 -34.92
CA VAL A 18 -13.84 3.01 -34.85
C VAL A 18 -13.46 3.72 -33.57
N GLY A 19 -14.20 4.76 -33.17
CA GLY A 19 -13.99 5.46 -31.91
C GLY A 19 -14.19 4.55 -30.70
N GLY A 20 -15.23 3.71 -30.71
CA GLY A 20 -15.47 2.70 -29.68
C GLY A 20 -14.33 1.70 -29.58
N LEU A 21 -13.86 1.16 -30.71
CA LEU A 21 -12.74 0.22 -30.74
C LEU A 21 -11.43 0.84 -30.24
N LEU A 22 -11.12 2.06 -30.66
CA LEU A 22 -9.94 2.79 -30.18
C LEU A 22 -10.02 3.06 -28.68
N TRP A 23 -11.17 3.49 -28.19
CA TRP A 23 -11.37 3.73 -26.76
C TRP A 23 -11.27 2.43 -25.95
N THR A 24 -11.89 1.34 -26.39
CA THR A 24 -11.74 0.03 -25.72
C THR A 24 -10.31 -0.46 -25.72
N TRP A 25 -9.55 -0.20 -26.79
CA TRP A 25 -8.15 -0.56 -26.86
C TRP A 25 -7.33 0.21 -25.83
N VAL A 26 -7.51 1.53 -25.72
CA VAL A 26 -6.83 2.36 -24.72
C VAL A 26 -7.11 1.87 -23.29
N VAL A 27 -8.37 1.55 -22.97
CA VAL A 27 -8.75 1.06 -21.64
C VAL A 27 -8.12 -0.31 -21.35
N VAL A 28 -8.16 -1.25 -22.30
CA VAL A 28 -7.64 -2.62 -22.09
C VAL A 28 -6.12 -2.68 -22.12
N SER A 29 -5.45 -1.76 -22.83
CA SER A 29 -3.99 -1.70 -22.91
C SER A 29 -3.34 -0.80 -21.87
N TYR A 30 -4.09 -0.33 -20.88
CA TYR A 30 -3.55 0.52 -19.83
C TYR A 30 -2.54 -0.28 -18.97
N ASP A 31 -1.35 0.29 -18.77
CA ASP A 31 -0.35 -0.20 -17.81
C ASP A 31 -0.36 0.80 -16.64
N PRO A 32 -0.71 0.38 -15.41
CA PRO A 32 -0.73 1.29 -14.28
C PRO A 32 0.63 1.93 -14.05
N GLU A 33 0.62 3.23 -13.79
CA GLU A 33 1.81 3.91 -13.33
C GLU A 33 2.27 3.26 -12.02
N LEU A 34 3.56 2.94 -11.95
CA LEU A 34 4.16 2.46 -10.72
C LEU A 34 4.17 3.60 -9.71
N THR A 35 3.94 3.26 -8.45
CA THR A 35 4.03 4.21 -7.33
C THR A 35 5.45 4.78 -7.19
N THR A 36 6.47 4.07 -7.69
CA THR A 36 7.84 4.56 -7.84
C THR A 36 8.51 3.98 -9.09
N VAL A 37 9.41 4.75 -9.69
CA VAL A 37 10.28 4.30 -10.80
C VAL A 37 11.67 3.87 -10.32
N ASN A 38 11.89 3.83 -9.01
CA ASN A 38 13.15 3.38 -8.44
C ASN A 38 13.45 1.92 -8.81
N THR A 39 14.72 1.64 -9.09
CA THR A 39 15.21 0.27 -9.28
C THR A 39 16.13 -0.13 -8.13
N PHE A 40 16.07 -1.41 -7.77
CA PHE A 40 16.75 -1.96 -6.62
C PHE A 40 17.71 -3.07 -7.06
N GLU A 41 18.91 -3.07 -6.51
CA GLU A 41 19.89 -4.15 -6.70
C GLU A 41 20.18 -4.77 -5.35
N ALA A 42 20.23 -6.11 -5.30
CA ALA A 42 20.54 -6.86 -4.10
C ALA A 42 21.79 -7.71 -4.34
N ASN A 43 22.69 -7.74 -3.37
CA ASN A 43 23.96 -8.48 -3.43
C ASN A 43 24.15 -9.31 -2.16
N ASP A 44 24.86 -10.43 -2.29
CA ASP A 44 25.34 -11.21 -1.14
C ASP A 44 26.24 -10.30 -0.27
N THR A 45 26.11 -10.38 1.05
CA THR A 45 26.98 -9.67 1.99
C THR A 45 28.37 -10.29 2.14
N GLU A 46 28.66 -11.38 1.41
CA GLU A 46 29.93 -12.13 1.42
C GLU A 46 30.25 -12.74 2.80
N SER A 47 29.25 -12.77 3.69
CA SER A 47 29.26 -13.50 4.95
C SER A 47 28.74 -14.90 4.71
N SER A 48 29.47 -15.91 5.20
CA SER A 48 29.00 -17.29 5.08
C SER A 48 27.70 -17.46 5.85
N VAL A 49 26.64 -17.84 5.15
CA VAL A 49 25.40 -18.28 5.81
C VAL A 49 25.69 -19.49 6.69
N SER A 50 24.98 -19.59 7.81
CA SER A 50 25.23 -20.58 8.84
C SER A 50 23.93 -21.06 9.46
N ASN A 51 24.01 -21.95 10.45
CA ASN A 51 22.85 -22.36 11.24
C ASN A 51 22.57 -21.40 12.42
N SER A 52 23.14 -20.19 12.37
CA SER A 52 22.80 -19.11 13.29
C SER A 52 21.42 -18.54 12.92
N SER A 53 20.98 -17.53 13.67
CA SER A 53 19.72 -16.84 13.43
C SER A 53 19.89 -15.32 13.44
N ASP A 54 21.10 -14.86 13.13
CA ASP A 54 21.54 -13.46 13.10
C ASP A 54 22.47 -13.17 11.92
N ASP A 55 22.52 -14.08 10.94
CA ASP A 55 23.40 -13.94 9.77
C ASP A 55 22.99 -12.73 8.93
N ALA A 56 24.00 -12.01 8.43
CA ALA A 56 23.80 -11.03 7.36
C ALA A 56 23.54 -11.80 6.06
N LEU A 57 22.45 -11.48 5.37
CA LEU A 57 22.02 -12.22 4.19
C LEU A 57 22.28 -11.43 2.91
N VAL A 58 21.68 -10.24 2.81
CA VAL A 58 21.73 -9.44 1.58
C VAL A 58 21.93 -7.97 1.89
N SER A 59 22.68 -7.30 1.03
CA SER A 59 22.70 -5.85 0.94
C SER A 59 21.80 -5.41 -0.20
N ILE A 60 21.03 -4.32 -0.01
CA ILE A 60 20.12 -3.79 -1.02
C ILE A 60 20.36 -2.30 -1.19
N GLU A 61 20.38 -1.85 -2.44
CA GLU A 61 20.61 -0.46 -2.83
C GLU A 61 19.57 -0.01 -3.87
N ILE A 62 19.16 1.25 -3.80
CA ILE A 62 18.45 1.91 -4.92
C ILE A 62 19.50 2.38 -5.91
N THR A 63 19.49 1.84 -7.14
CA THR A 63 20.52 2.09 -8.16
C THR A 63 20.08 3.06 -9.26
N SER A 64 18.78 3.28 -9.42
CA SER A 64 18.24 4.33 -10.28
C SER A 64 16.92 4.88 -9.77
N GLY A 65 16.55 6.07 -10.25
CA GLY A 65 15.33 6.79 -9.87
C GLY A 65 15.63 7.98 -8.96
N GLU A 66 14.65 8.86 -8.80
CA GLU A 66 14.78 10.11 -8.04
C GLU A 66 13.91 10.14 -6.78
N ASP A 67 13.03 9.14 -6.61
CA ASP A 67 12.09 9.12 -5.50
C ASP A 67 12.82 8.83 -4.19
N VAL A 68 12.51 9.61 -3.16
CA VAL A 68 12.94 9.33 -1.79
C VAL A 68 11.82 8.57 -1.09
N LEU A 69 12.07 7.33 -0.72
CA LEU A 69 11.03 6.42 -0.24
C LEU A 69 10.97 6.43 1.30
N GLY A 70 9.80 6.74 1.84
CA GLY A 70 9.53 6.62 3.27
C GLY A 70 9.43 5.16 3.70
N TRP A 71 10.08 4.78 4.80
CA TRP A 71 9.96 3.43 5.37
C TRP A 71 8.53 3.09 5.82
N ASP A 72 7.72 4.11 6.11
CA ASP A 72 6.30 4.00 6.42
C ASP A 72 5.45 3.57 5.22
N GLN A 73 6.01 3.62 4.01
CA GLN A 73 5.35 3.25 2.77
C GLN A 73 5.97 2.02 2.12
N LEU A 74 7.00 1.42 2.72
CA LEU A 74 7.71 0.28 2.16
C LEU A 74 7.27 -1.03 2.82
N GLY A 75 7.10 -2.08 2.03
CA GLY A 75 7.09 -3.47 2.49
C GLY A 75 8.30 -4.19 1.92
N ILE A 76 9.05 -4.92 2.74
CA ILE A 76 10.22 -5.69 2.30
C ILE A 76 10.09 -7.11 2.84
N SER A 77 10.29 -8.10 1.98
CA SER A 77 10.34 -9.50 2.40
C SER A 77 11.34 -10.31 1.58
N LEU A 78 11.90 -11.32 2.21
CA LEU A 78 12.69 -12.36 1.55
C LEU A 78 11.78 -13.53 1.23
N GLU A 79 11.98 -14.14 0.06
CA GLU A 79 11.34 -15.39 -0.33
C GLU A 79 12.42 -16.46 -0.52
N VAL A 80 12.36 -17.52 0.30
CA VAL A 80 13.28 -18.66 0.28
C VAL A 80 12.46 -19.95 0.28
N ASP A 81 12.69 -20.82 -0.71
CA ASP A 81 11.95 -22.08 -0.90
C ASP A 81 10.42 -21.95 -0.87
N GLY A 82 9.91 -20.79 -1.34
CA GLY A 82 8.48 -20.47 -1.37
C GLY A 82 7.90 -19.96 -0.04
N ASN A 83 8.71 -19.88 1.03
CA ASN A 83 8.33 -19.23 2.28
C ASN A 83 8.68 -17.74 2.24
N GLN A 84 7.77 -16.90 2.72
CA GLN A 84 7.96 -15.46 2.79
C GLN A 84 8.35 -15.02 4.20
N TYR A 85 9.41 -14.22 4.30
CA TYR A 85 9.99 -13.71 5.53
C TYR A 85 9.94 -12.17 5.48
N PRO A 86 8.91 -11.53 6.05
CA PRO A 86 8.83 -10.07 6.08
C PRO A 86 9.94 -9.49 6.96
N CYS A 87 10.56 -8.41 6.51
CA CYS A 87 11.64 -7.71 7.20
C CYS A 87 11.20 -6.32 7.62
N SER A 88 11.73 -5.84 8.75
CA SER A 88 11.37 -4.53 9.31
C SER A 88 12.57 -3.87 9.98
N LEU A 89 12.43 -2.57 10.27
CA LEU A 89 13.41 -1.79 11.02
C LEU A 89 13.29 -2.01 12.54
N THR A 90 12.15 -2.47 13.02
CA THR A 90 11.84 -2.55 14.46
C THR A 90 11.79 -3.98 14.98
N GLY A 91 11.88 -4.98 14.09
CA GLY A 91 11.75 -6.38 14.45
C GLY A 91 10.29 -6.84 14.59
N LEU A 92 9.32 -6.05 14.10
CA LEU A 92 7.91 -6.39 14.05
C LEU A 92 7.41 -6.47 12.61
N SER A 93 6.59 -7.47 12.30
CA SER A 93 6.00 -7.65 10.98
C SER A 93 4.58 -8.19 11.08
N SER A 94 3.87 -8.21 9.95
CA SER A 94 2.51 -8.73 9.92
C SER A 94 2.43 -10.25 9.82
N VAL A 95 1.35 -10.76 10.40
CA VAL A 95 0.89 -12.13 10.23
C VAL A 95 -0.12 -12.18 9.08
N GLU A 96 -0.06 -13.21 8.26
CA GLU A 96 -1.01 -13.40 7.15
C GLU A 96 -2.46 -13.51 7.66
N GLN A 97 -3.36 -12.68 7.12
CA GLN A 97 -4.79 -12.67 7.45
C GLN A 97 -5.58 -13.38 6.35
N ASN A 98 -6.44 -14.32 6.71
CA ASN A 98 -7.25 -15.08 5.74
C ASN A 98 -8.76 -14.82 5.91
N GLY A 99 -9.46 -14.59 4.80
CA GLY A 99 -10.93 -14.63 4.72
C GLY A 99 -11.68 -13.39 5.24
N SER A 100 -11.01 -12.26 5.41
CA SER A 100 -11.57 -10.96 5.80
C SER A 100 -11.66 -10.02 4.60
N LYS A 101 -12.65 -9.12 4.56
CA LYS A 101 -12.69 -8.04 3.56
C LYS A 101 -11.62 -6.98 3.79
N VAL A 102 -11.05 -6.93 5.00
CA VAL A 102 -9.93 -6.06 5.35
C VAL A 102 -8.71 -6.93 5.57
N ALA A 103 -7.70 -6.76 4.71
CA ALA A 103 -6.39 -7.35 4.88
C ALA A 103 -5.39 -6.25 5.24
N THR A 104 -4.58 -6.49 6.25
CA THR A 104 -3.68 -5.50 6.85
C THR A 104 -2.27 -6.06 6.93
N SER A 105 -1.30 -5.25 6.53
CA SER A 105 0.13 -5.52 6.63
C SER A 105 0.86 -4.34 7.25
N LEU A 106 1.89 -4.60 8.06
CA LEU A 106 2.75 -3.61 8.68
C LEU A 106 3.88 -3.24 7.70
N SER A 107 4.08 -1.94 7.48
CA SER A 107 5.19 -1.41 6.71
C SER A 107 6.53 -1.67 7.42
N ALA A 108 7.63 -1.48 6.70
CA ALA A 108 8.99 -1.73 7.16
C ALA A 108 9.37 -0.85 8.36
N ASP A 109 8.74 0.30 8.56
CA ASP A 109 8.89 1.14 9.75
C ASP A 109 8.35 0.49 11.05
N GLY A 110 7.58 -0.59 10.94
CA GLY A 110 6.97 -1.28 12.05
C GLY A 110 5.87 -0.51 12.78
N SER A 111 5.36 0.58 12.20
CA SER A 111 4.38 1.46 12.85
C SER A 111 3.24 1.92 11.94
N THR A 112 3.42 1.80 10.63
CA THR A 112 2.41 2.16 9.63
C THR A 112 1.77 0.90 9.06
N PHE A 113 0.45 0.92 8.90
CA PHE A 113 -0.32 -0.19 8.35
C PHE A 113 -0.71 0.10 6.90
N ALA A 114 -0.34 -0.76 5.97
CA ALA A 114 -0.95 -0.84 4.65
C ALA A 114 -2.17 -1.76 4.70
N ILE A 115 -3.31 -1.26 4.22
CA ILE A 115 -4.61 -1.93 4.34
C ILE A 115 -5.22 -2.05 2.95
N LYS A 116 -5.65 -3.26 2.59
CA LYS A 116 -6.42 -3.59 1.40
C LYS A 116 -7.86 -3.90 1.83
N VAL A 117 -8.84 -3.24 1.22
CA VAL A 117 -10.27 -3.40 1.51
C VAL A 117 -11.01 -3.90 0.28
N ASP A 118 -11.63 -5.06 0.38
CA ASP A 118 -12.58 -5.61 -0.60
C ASP A 118 -13.94 -4.93 -0.44
N ALA A 119 -14.22 -3.98 -1.33
CA ALA A 119 -15.51 -3.28 -1.43
C ALA A 119 -16.31 -3.71 -2.67
N THR A 120 -16.09 -4.93 -3.17
CA THR A 120 -16.74 -5.44 -4.38
C THR A 120 -18.24 -5.69 -4.21
N SER A 121 -18.69 -5.94 -2.97
CA SER A 121 -20.08 -6.25 -2.64
C SER A 121 -21.07 -5.17 -3.10
N GLU A 122 -22.15 -5.61 -3.74
CA GLU A 122 -23.24 -4.75 -4.21
C GLU A 122 -24.26 -4.39 -3.11
N SER A 123 -24.26 -5.11 -1.99
CA SER A 123 -25.32 -5.03 -0.97
C SER A 123 -24.84 -4.79 0.46
N THR A 124 -23.53 -4.81 0.71
CA THR A 124 -22.97 -4.67 2.06
C THR A 124 -21.75 -3.78 2.04
N PHE A 125 -21.57 -2.97 3.07
CA PHE A 125 -20.30 -2.28 3.28
C PHE A 125 -19.22 -3.26 3.76
N ALA A 126 -17.96 -2.93 3.48
CA ALA A 126 -16.83 -3.37 4.29
C ALA A 126 -16.58 -2.31 5.36
N GLU A 127 -16.35 -2.71 6.59
CA GLU A 127 -16.23 -1.80 7.74
C GLU A 127 -14.84 -2.01 8.38
N LEU A 128 -14.09 -0.92 8.53
CA LEU A 128 -12.74 -0.90 9.10
C LEU A 128 -12.76 -0.19 10.45
N ASP A 129 -12.12 -0.78 11.44
CA ASP A 129 -11.82 -0.18 12.75
C ASP A 129 -10.33 0.19 12.79
N LEU A 130 -10.01 1.48 12.91
CA LEU A 130 -8.63 2.00 12.93
C LEU A 130 -7.90 1.71 14.24
N SER A 131 -8.58 1.31 15.31
CA SER A 131 -7.92 0.89 16.55
C SER A 131 -7.34 -0.52 16.45
N THR A 132 -8.07 -1.42 15.77
CA THR A 132 -7.68 -2.83 15.59
C THR A 132 -7.07 -3.11 14.23
N MET A 133 -7.20 -2.17 13.27
CA MET A 133 -6.81 -2.32 11.86
C MET A 133 -7.40 -3.55 11.19
N LYS A 134 -8.65 -3.89 11.55
CA LYS A 134 -9.35 -5.11 11.11
C LYS A 134 -10.76 -4.82 10.62
N GLU A 135 -11.32 -5.80 9.91
CA GLU A 135 -12.74 -5.79 9.53
C GLU A 135 -13.59 -5.82 10.80
N ARG A 136 -14.59 -4.95 10.83
CA ARG A 136 -15.62 -4.94 11.86
C ARG A 136 -16.89 -5.56 11.29
N ALA A 137 -17.41 -6.61 11.94
CA ALA A 137 -18.70 -7.20 11.55
C ALA A 137 -19.88 -6.67 12.40
N ASN A 138 -19.62 -6.22 13.63
CA ASN A 138 -20.63 -5.74 14.58
C ASN A 138 -20.05 -4.65 15.49
N GLY A 139 -20.67 -3.48 15.58
CA GLY A 139 -20.26 -2.39 16.48
C GLY A 139 -19.92 -1.12 15.72
N SER A 140 -19.14 -0.23 16.34
CA SER A 140 -18.65 0.98 15.68
C SER A 140 -17.51 0.66 14.71
N TYR A 141 -17.55 1.30 13.55
CA TYR A 141 -16.49 1.33 12.56
C TYR A 141 -15.92 2.75 12.50
N SER A 142 -14.66 2.89 12.10
CA SER A 142 -14.03 4.18 11.85
C SER A 142 -14.23 4.62 10.41
N LEU A 143 -14.26 3.65 9.49
CA LEU A 143 -14.49 3.84 8.05
C LEU A 143 -15.39 2.73 7.52
N LYS A 144 -16.27 3.06 6.57
CA LYS A 144 -17.00 2.06 5.79
C LYS A 144 -16.87 2.32 4.29
N PHE A 145 -16.84 1.23 3.53
CA PHE A 145 -16.53 1.22 2.11
C PHE A 145 -17.63 0.48 1.34
N SER A 146 -18.09 1.07 0.25
CA SER A 146 -18.97 0.41 -0.72
C SER A 146 -18.60 0.91 -2.11
N LYS A 147 -18.01 0.04 -2.93
CA LYS A 147 -17.42 0.44 -4.21
C LYS A 147 -16.42 1.58 -4.00
N ASN A 148 -16.71 2.78 -4.49
CA ASN A 148 -15.92 3.99 -4.34
C ASN A 148 -16.48 4.96 -3.28
N ASP A 149 -17.60 4.62 -2.64
CA ASP A 149 -18.19 5.44 -1.59
C ASP A 149 -17.57 5.08 -0.23
N ILE A 150 -16.91 6.07 0.38
CA ILE A 150 -16.24 5.94 1.67
C ILE A 150 -16.80 6.98 2.63
N PHE A 151 -17.16 6.54 3.84
CA PHE A 151 -17.71 7.39 4.90
C PHE A 151 -16.96 7.18 6.20
N LEU A 152 -16.85 8.25 6.99
CA LEU A 152 -16.35 8.20 8.37
C LEU A 152 -17.37 7.54 9.31
N GLY A 153 -16.87 7.04 10.44
CA GLY A 153 -17.65 6.61 11.59
C GLY A 153 -18.25 7.78 12.35
N SER A 154 -19.31 7.53 13.12
CA SER A 154 -20.06 8.57 13.84
C SER A 154 -19.26 9.30 14.92
N ASN A 155 -18.15 8.70 15.39
CA ASN A 155 -17.27 9.27 16.40
C ASN A 155 -15.95 9.77 15.80
N THR A 156 -15.92 9.95 14.48
CA THR A 156 -14.73 10.19 13.71
C THR A 156 -14.88 11.52 12.97
N THR A 157 -13.88 12.40 13.09
CA THR A 157 -13.79 13.60 12.27
C THR A 157 -12.46 13.62 11.53
N ALA A 158 -12.39 14.34 10.41
CA ALA A 158 -11.16 14.43 9.64
C ALA A 158 -10.86 15.83 9.10
N MET A 159 -9.58 16.06 8.88
CA MET A 159 -9.01 17.20 8.18
C MET A 159 -8.23 16.69 6.96
N VAL A 160 -8.31 17.41 5.84
CA VAL A 160 -7.53 17.11 4.64
C VAL A 160 -6.26 17.97 4.61
N VAL A 161 -5.13 17.33 4.32
CA VAL A 161 -3.81 17.97 4.18
C VAL A 161 -3.28 17.68 2.79
N THR A 162 -3.00 18.72 2.00
CA THR A 162 -2.56 18.62 0.60
C THR A 162 -1.15 19.17 0.37
N ASN A 163 -0.56 19.83 1.35
CA ASN A 163 0.74 20.52 1.22
C ASN A 163 1.91 19.78 1.88
N GLN A 164 1.67 18.58 2.41
CA GLN A 164 2.65 17.73 3.06
C GLN A 164 2.38 16.28 2.65
N SER A 165 3.44 15.53 2.38
CA SER A 165 3.34 14.10 2.13
C SER A 165 3.02 13.33 3.41
N PHE A 166 2.57 12.09 3.26
CA PHE A 166 2.28 11.21 4.40
C PHE A 166 3.46 11.10 5.37
N SER A 167 4.68 10.89 4.88
CA SER A 167 5.88 10.75 5.73
C SER A 167 6.31 12.05 6.41
N GLN A 168 5.96 13.22 5.86
CA GLN A 168 6.25 14.52 6.49
C GLN A 168 5.35 14.82 7.69
N ILE A 169 4.16 14.23 7.74
CA ILE A 169 3.22 14.39 8.85
C ILE A 169 3.62 13.43 9.97
N VAL A 170 4.39 13.94 10.92
CA VAL A 170 4.82 13.23 12.14
C VAL A 170 4.05 13.66 13.39
N SER A 171 3.21 14.68 13.28
CA SER A 171 2.27 15.13 14.31
C SER A 171 1.06 15.78 13.65
N ALA A 172 -0.06 15.84 14.39
CA ALA A 172 -1.28 16.45 13.88
C ALA A 172 -1.03 17.94 13.53
N PRO A 173 -1.21 18.35 12.27
CA PRO A 173 -1.06 19.74 11.88
C PRO A 173 -2.18 20.59 12.46
N ASN A 174 -1.94 21.90 12.55
CA ASN A 174 -2.99 22.85 12.90
C ASN A 174 -4.00 22.98 11.76
N GLY A 175 -5.28 22.84 12.06
CA GLY A 175 -6.36 23.11 11.11
C GLY A 175 -7.73 22.68 11.65
N ALA A 176 -8.74 22.75 10.79
CA ALA A 176 -10.11 22.43 11.14
C ALA A 176 -10.46 21.01 10.69
N TYR A 177 -11.05 20.24 11.60
CA TYR A 177 -11.65 18.95 11.31
C TYR A 177 -13.08 19.19 10.81
N SER A 178 -13.20 19.38 9.50
CA SER A 178 -14.47 19.77 8.85
C SER A 178 -15.23 18.60 8.23
N LEU A 179 -14.64 17.40 8.22
CA LEU A 179 -15.28 16.19 7.71
C LEU A 179 -15.79 15.35 8.89
N ASP A 180 -16.97 14.75 8.71
CA ASP A 180 -17.62 13.85 9.68
C ASP A 180 -18.38 12.73 8.94
N ASP A 181 -19.31 12.05 9.61
CA ASP A 181 -20.09 10.93 9.07
C ASP A 181 -21.27 11.34 8.18
N SER A 182 -21.51 12.64 7.99
CA SER A 182 -22.67 13.14 7.25
C SER A 182 -22.50 13.08 5.72
N GLU A 183 -21.25 13.09 5.24
CA GLU A 183 -20.92 13.16 3.81
C GLU A 183 -19.92 12.08 3.41
N ARG A 184 -19.94 11.75 2.11
CA ARG A 184 -18.94 10.87 1.50
C ARG A 184 -17.60 11.61 1.39
N LEU A 185 -16.51 10.92 1.68
CA LEU A 185 -15.17 11.45 1.46
C LEU A 185 -14.91 11.73 -0.03
N ASP A 186 -14.38 12.92 -0.31
CA ASP A 186 -13.93 13.32 -1.65
C ASP A 186 -12.46 12.89 -1.87
N TRP A 187 -12.26 11.58 -2.08
CA TRP A 187 -10.94 10.94 -2.03
C TRP A 187 -10.31 10.65 -3.39
N TYR A 188 -11.03 10.84 -4.49
CA TYR A 188 -10.58 10.45 -5.82
C TYR A 188 -11.02 11.43 -6.90
N ASP A 189 -10.28 11.45 -8.00
CA ASP A 189 -10.68 12.02 -9.27
C ASP A 189 -10.96 10.90 -10.28
N TYR A 190 -11.85 11.18 -11.24
CA TYR A 190 -12.22 10.21 -12.27
C TYR A 190 -11.60 10.61 -13.61
N ASP A 191 -10.67 9.80 -14.12
CA ASP A 191 -10.11 9.99 -15.46
C ASP A 191 -11.03 9.36 -16.52
N PHE A 192 -11.77 10.21 -17.22
CA PHE A 192 -12.64 9.82 -18.32
C PHE A 192 -11.88 9.29 -19.55
N SER A 193 -10.59 9.58 -19.68
CA SER A 193 -9.75 9.18 -20.82
C SER A 193 -9.47 7.69 -20.78
N VAL A 194 -9.12 7.17 -19.59
CA VAL A 194 -8.81 5.75 -19.34
C VAL A 194 -9.89 5.02 -18.55
N HIS A 195 -10.97 5.71 -18.16
CA HIS A 195 -12.09 5.17 -17.38
C HIS A 195 -11.66 4.69 -15.98
N ARG A 196 -10.82 5.48 -15.29
CA ARG A 196 -10.20 5.10 -14.01
C ARG A 196 -10.51 6.03 -12.85
N ILE A 197 -10.39 5.49 -11.64
CA ILE A 197 -10.46 6.20 -10.37
C ILE A 197 -9.04 6.35 -9.84
N ASP A 198 -8.60 7.60 -9.74
CA ASP A 198 -7.27 7.94 -9.25
C ASP A 198 -7.40 8.64 -7.89
N PRO A 199 -6.80 8.09 -6.82
CA PRO A 199 -6.85 8.74 -5.52
C PRO A 199 -6.18 10.11 -5.56
N LYS A 200 -6.77 11.08 -4.86
CA LYS A 200 -6.18 12.43 -4.75
C LYS A 200 -4.89 12.36 -3.94
N GLU A 201 -3.91 13.17 -4.34
CA GLU A 201 -2.67 13.39 -3.58
C GLU A 201 -2.94 14.20 -2.31
N GLN A 202 -3.53 13.56 -1.30
CA GLN A 202 -3.89 14.18 -0.04
C GLN A 202 -3.85 13.18 1.12
N VAL A 203 -3.57 13.69 2.31
CA VAL A 203 -3.58 12.93 3.56
C VAL A 203 -4.76 13.37 4.41
N TYR A 204 -5.51 12.40 4.91
CA TYR A 204 -6.54 12.61 5.92
C TYR A 204 -5.91 12.50 7.29
N VAL A 205 -6.02 13.54 8.11
CA VAL A 205 -5.74 13.47 9.53
C VAL A 205 -7.06 13.22 10.23
N ILE A 206 -7.19 12.06 10.86
CA ILE A 206 -8.44 11.55 11.42
C ILE A 206 -8.35 11.61 12.94
N GLN A 207 -9.36 12.17 13.59
CA GLN A 207 -9.56 12.11 15.04
C GLN A 207 -10.72 11.18 15.35
N GLU A 208 -10.44 10.16 16.17
CA GLU A 208 -11.44 9.24 16.70
C GLU A 208 -11.23 9.14 18.20
N GLU A 209 -12.23 9.59 18.97
CA GLU A 209 -12.15 9.73 20.42
C GLU A 209 -10.94 10.57 20.89
N ASN A 210 -9.88 9.93 21.39
CA ASN A 210 -8.63 10.56 21.84
C ASN A 210 -7.40 10.09 21.05
N ILE A 211 -7.60 9.41 19.92
CA ILE A 211 -6.55 8.93 19.03
C ILE A 211 -6.58 9.77 17.75
N THR A 212 -5.38 10.15 17.28
CA THR A 212 -5.22 10.79 15.98
C THR A 212 -4.44 9.89 15.05
N TYR A 213 -4.96 9.71 13.84
CA TYR A 213 -4.36 8.94 12.75
C TYR A 213 -4.03 9.86 11.58
N LYS A 214 -3.08 9.44 10.74
CA LYS A 214 -2.96 9.89 9.35
C LYS A 214 -3.33 8.74 8.43
N LEU A 215 -4.03 9.05 7.34
CA LEU A 215 -4.48 8.09 6.35
C LEU A 215 -4.29 8.64 4.95
N GLN A 216 -3.79 7.83 4.03
CA GLN A 216 -3.75 8.19 2.60
C GLN A 216 -4.31 7.04 1.77
N PHE A 217 -5.20 7.35 0.82
CA PHE A 217 -5.65 6.38 -0.18
C PHE A 217 -4.61 6.26 -1.28
N ILE A 218 -4.31 5.02 -1.67
CA ILE A 218 -3.26 4.69 -2.62
C ILE A 218 -3.83 4.17 -3.94
N SER A 219 -4.83 3.30 -3.88
CA SER A 219 -5.41 2.70 -5.09
C SER A 219 -6.87 2.31 -4.89
N TYR A 220 -7.60 2.23 -6.00
CA TYR A 220 -8.94 1.63 -6.08
C TYR A 220 -8.91 0.20 -6.68
N TYR A 221 -7.74 -0.25 -7.12
CA TYR A 221 -7.52 -1.47 -7.87
C TYR A 221 -6.54 -2.41 -7.14
N ASN A 222 -6.72 -3.71 -7.32
CA ASN A 222 -5.76 -4.73 -6.86
C ASN A 222 -4.63 -4.95 -7.88
N GLU A 223 -3.76 -5.93 -7.62
CA GLU A 223 -2.61 -6.26 -8.47
C GLU A 223 -3.01 -6.85 -9.83
N ASP A 224 -4.21 -7.42 -9.93
CA ASP A 224 -4.81 -7.94 -11.17
C ASP A 224 -5.62 -6.87 -11.94
N ASP A 225 -5.51 -5.62 -11.52
CA ASP A 225 -6.24 -4.46 -12.05
C ASP A 225 -7.78 -4.52 -11.87
N GLU A 226 -8.26 -5.30 -10.91
CA GLU A 226 -9.68 -5.39 -10.59
C GLU A 226 -10.10 -4.22 -9.69
N SER A 227 -11.20 -3.55 -10.07
CA SER A 227 -11.74 -2.40 -9.35
C SER A 227 -12.38 -2.77 -8.00
N ARG A 228 -12.55 -1.77 -7.12
CA ARG A 228 -13.22 -1.90 -5.79
C ARG A 228 -12.40 -2.65 -4.76
N HIS A 229 -11.09 -2.68 -4.97
CA HIS A 229 -10.11 -3.14 -4.00
C HIS A 229 -9.33 -1.90 -3.53
N ILE A 230 -9.86 -1.22 -2.51
CA ILE A 230 -9.27 0.03 -2.03
C ILE A 230 -7.99 -0.29 -1.26
N GLN A 231 -6.90 0.39 -1.59
CA GLN A 231 -5.66 0.34 -0.84
C GLN A 231 -5.45 1.68 -0.13
N LEU A 232 -5.08 1.63 1.14
CA LEU A 232 -4.75 2.80 1.93
C LEU A 232 -3.61 2.49 2.89
N ILE A 233 -2.92 3.54 3.35
CA ILE A 233 -1.95 3.45 4.44
C ILE A 233 -2.45 4.26 5.64
N VAL A 234 -2.21 3.75 6.84
CA VAL A 234 -2.63 4.36 8.10
C VAL A 234 -1.47 4.40 9.08
N GLY A 235 -1.16 5.59 9.59
CA GLY A 235 -0.18 5.81 10.65
C GLY A 235 -0.85 6.34 11.90
N TRP A 236 -0.40 5.88 13.07
CA TRP A 236 -0.76 6.46 14.36
C TRP A 236 0.06 7.73 14.61
N LEU A 237 -0.59 8.85 14.90
CA LEU A 237 0.08 10.13 15.18
C LEU A 237 0.16 10.44 16.67
N SER A 238 -0.92 10.19 17.42
CA SER A 238 -0.98 10.49 18.86
C SER A 238 -2.16 9.80 19.54
N GLY A 239 -2.10 9.70 20.87
CA GLY A 239 -3.15 9.09 21.71
C GLY A 239 -2.61 7.88 22.49
N PRO A 240 -3.49 7.04 23.04
CA PRO A 240 -3.12 5.72 23.55
C PRO A 240 -2.51 4.80 22.46
N SER A 241 -1.77 3.77 22.88
CA SER A 241 -1.30 2.70 21.99
C SER A 241 -2.49 1.98 21.35
N LEU A 242 -2.35 1.61 20.07
CA LEU A 242 -3.39 0.91 19.35
C LEU A 242 -3.48 -0.56 19.78
N PRO A 243 -4.68 -1.12 20.01
CA PRO A 243 -4.87 -2.55 20.17
C PRO A 243 -4.26 -3.41 19.05
N ALA A 244 -4.18 -2.87 17.83
CA ALA A 244 -3.53 -3.51 16.69
C ALA A 244 -2.07 -3.94 17.00
N PHE A 245 -1.32 -3.16 17.77
CA PHE A 245 0.07 -3.49 18.13
C PHE A 245 0.21 -4.61 19.17
N GLU A 246 -0.89 -4.97 19.85
CA GLU A 246 -0.93 -6.02 20.84
C GLU A 246 -1.61 -7.30 20.33
N ASP A 247 -2.11 -7.29 19.08
CA ASP A 247 -2.82 -8.43 18.51
C ASP A 247 -1.83 -9.43 17.87
N PRO A 248 -1.61 -10.61 18.48
CA PRO A 248 -0.68 -11.62 17.96
C PRO A 248 -1.17 -12.27 16.66
N ASN A 249 -2.46 -12.08 16.32
CA ASN A 249 -2.99 -12.52 15.05
C ASN A 249 -2.84 -11.43 14.00
N LEU A 250 -2.24 -10.27 14.27
CA LEU A 250 -1.99 -9.22 13.28
C LEU A 250 -0.50 -8.93 13.13
N ILE A 251 0.22 -8.89 14.25
CA ILE A 251 1.65 -8.55 14.32
C ILE A 251 2.39 -9.66 15.08
N ALA A 252 3.57 -9.99 14.59
CA ALA A 252 4.50 -10.92 15.23
C ALA A 252 5.95 -10.41 15.11
N GLN A 253 6.89 -11.15 15.69
CA GLN A 253 8.31 -10.87 15.50
C GLN A 253 8.68 -11.08 14.02
N SER A 254 9.34 -10.07 13.46
CA SER A 254 9.88 -10.07 12.10
C SER A 254 11.03 -11.08 12.01
N PRO A 255 10.98 -12.06 11.09
CA PRO A 255 12.07 -13.03 10.90
C PRO A 255 13.42 -12.43 10.49
N CYS A 256 13.40 -11.21 9.94
CA CYS A 256 14.58 -10.46 9.54
C CYS A 256 14.49 -9.00 9.99
N ILE A 257 15.66 -8.38 10.20
CA ILE A 257 15.84 -6.98 10.59
C ILE A 257 16.62 -6.23 9.50
N ILE A 258 16.24 -4.98 9.25
CA ILE A 258 16.91 -4.10 8.28
C ILE A 258 17.84 -3.15 9.04
N GLU A 259 19.13 -3.18 8.72
CA GLU A 259 20.16 -2.30 9.26
C GLU A 259 20.68 -1.30 8.21
N GLY A 260 21.31 -0.21 8.66
CA GLY A 260 21.85 0.84 7.78
C GLY A 260 20.80 1.83 7.26
N ALA A 261 19.56 1.74 7.74
CA ALA A 261 18.49 2.63 7.36
C ALA A 261 18.69 4.07 7.90
N GLY A 262 18.46 5.04 7.02
CA GLY A 262 18.32 6.45 7.35
C GLY A 262 16.86 6.79 7.66
N SER A 263 16.53 8.08 7.74
CA SER A 263 15.14 8.54 7.93
C SER A 263 14.21 8.16 6.78
N SER A 264 14.78 7.95 5.60
CA SER A 264 14.14 7.52 4.37
C SER A 264 15.14 6.68 3.59
N TRP A 265 14.71 6.00 2.54
CA TRP A 265 15.58 5.28 1.62
C TRP A 265 15.76 6.07 0.33
N SER A 266 17.01 6.45 0.03
CA SER A 266 17.35 7.26 -1.14
C SER A 266 18.36 6.58 -2.05
N LEU A 267 18.52 7.11 -3.27
CA LEU A 267 19.52 6.65 -4.24
C LEU A 267 20.91 6.48 -3.61
N ASN A 268 21.58 5.38 -3.96
CA ASN A 268 22.90 4.94 -3.47
C ASN A 268 23.02 4.65 -1.97
N GLN A 269 21.90 4.60 -1.25
CA GLN A 269 21.90 4.16 0.14
C GLN A 269 21.76 2.64 0.18
N ILE A 270 22.72 2.02 0.87
CA ILE A 270 22.75 0.58 1.09
C ILE A 270 22.13 0.27 2.45
N VAL A 271 21.19 -0.67 2.47
CA VAL A 271 20.72 -1.32 3.70
C VAL A 271 21.12 -2.79 3.70
N VAL A 272 21.26 -3.37 4.89
CA VAL A 272 21.62 -4.78 5.07
C VAL A 272 20.48 -5.49 5.77
N ILE A 273 20.09 -6.66 5.27
CA ILE A 273 19.09 -7.52 5.91
C ILE A 273 19.80 -8.63 6.65
N HIS A 274 19.49 -8.72 7.94
CA HIS A 274 19.94 -9.79 8.83
C HIS A 274 18.78 -10.68 9.23
N GLU A 275 19.07 -11.94 9.53
CA GLU A 275 18.16 -12.80 10.29
C GLU A 275 17.88 -12.21 11.68
N ASN A 276 16.71 -12.53 12.24
CA ASN A 276 16.27 -12.00 13.53
C ASN A 276 15.58 -13.08 14.37
N GLY A 277 16.40 -14.01 14.87
CA GLY A 277 15.94 -15.10 15.74
C GLY A 277 15.32 -16.29 15.00
N ILE A 278 15.30 -16.26 13.66
CA ILE A 278 14.91 -17.35 12.78
C ILE A 278 16.04 -17.58 11.77
N ASP A 279 16.51 -18.83 11.68
CA ASP A 279 17.40 -19.32 10.63
C ASP A 279 16.60 -19.38 9.32
N ILE A 280 16.84 -18.42 8.43
CA ILE A 280 16.24 -18.30 7.09
C ILE A 280 17.08 -19.11 6.09
N CYS A 281 18.40 -19.08 6.21
CA CYS A 281 19.32 -19.80 5.33
C CYS A 281 20.40 -20.56 6.10
N ASN A 282 20.11 -21.82 6.45
CA ASN A 282 21.05 -22.65 7.21
C ASN A 282 22.35 -23.04 6.48
N GLN A 283 22.34 -22.91 5.16
CA GLN A 283 23.39 -23.23 4.20
C GLN A 283 23.13 -22.39 2.94
N SER A 284 24.03 -22.47 1.96
CA SER A 284 23.89 -21.74 0.69
C SER A 284 22.47 -21.89 0.11
N CYS A 285 21.82 -20.76 -0.13
CA CYS A 285 20.39 -20.68 -0.48
C CYS A 285 20.19 -19.64 -1.60
N THR A 286 19.05 -19.69 -2.28
CA THR A 286 18.64 -18.62 -3.20
C THR A 286 17.57 -17.76 -2.54
N VAL A 287 17.87 -16.48 -2.36
CA VAL A 287 16.94 -15.51 -1.79
C VAL A 287 16.36 -14.65 -2.90
N LYS A 288 15.04 -14.58 -2.97
CA LYS A 288 14.34 -13.60 -3.81
C LYS A 288 13.88 -12.44 -2.93
N ILE A 289 14.23 -11.23 -3.31
CA ILE A 289 13.83 -10.02 -2.60
C ILE A 289 12.54 -9.50 -3.22
N GLN A 290 11.52 -9.31 -2.39
CA GLN A 290 10.27 -8.65 -2.77
C GLN A 290 10.18 -7.31 -2.05
N ILE A 291 9.98 -6.24 -2.83
CA ILE A 291 9.79 -4.89 -2.33
C ILE A 291 8.43 -4.39 -2.81
N GLN A 292 7.69 -3.78 -1.90
CA GLN A 292 6.44 -3.08 -2.17
C GLN A 292 6.58 -1.62 -1.78
N TYR A 293 6.09 -0.72 -2.62
CA TYR A 293 5.94 0.69 -2.29
C TYR A 293 4.47 1.07 -2.35
N GLN A 294 3.95 1.55 -1.23
CA GLN A 294 2.53 1.83 -1.00
C GLN A 294 1.63 0.60 -1.24
N GLY A 295 2.14 -0.61 -0.93
CA GLY A 295 1.40 -1.87 -1.11
C GLY A 295 1.40 -2.44 -2.54
N VAL A 296 2.09 -1.77 -3.48
CA VAL A 296 2.26 -2.23 -4.87
C VAL A 296 3.68 -2.78 -5.05
N ASN A 297 3.81 -3.97 -5.65
CA ASN A 297 5.13 -4.57 -5.96
C ASN A 297 5.92 -3.68 -6.93
N VAL A 298 7.18 -3.39 -6.60
CA VAL A 298 8.08 -2.71 -7.54
C VAL A 298 8.58 -3.71 -8.59
N LYS A 299 8.72 -3.29 -9.85
CA LYS A 299 9.04 -4.21 -10.98
C LYS A 299 10.42 -4.92 -10.84
N ALA A 300 11.32 -4.43 -9.98
CA ALA A 300 12.63 -5.03 -9.75
C ALA A 300 12.58 -6.06 -8.61
N MET A 301 12.48 -7.34 -8.96
CA MET A 301 12.71 -8.46 -8.03
C MET A 301 14.11 -9.03 -8.26
N SER A 302 14.98 -8.89 -7.27
CA SER A 302 16.34 -9.43 -7.32
C SER A 302 16.38 -10.84 -6.75
N LYS A 303 17.13 -11.73 -7.41
CA LYS A 303 17.48 -13.05 -6.88
C LYS A 303 18.96 -13.08 -6.61
N VAL A 304 19.33 -13.50 -5.41
CA VAL A 304 20.72 -13.57 -4.96
C VAL A 304 20.99 -14.99 -4.50
N GLU A 305 22.09 -15.58 -4.96
CA GLU A 305 22.63 -16.81 -4.39
C GLU A 305 23.53 -16.42 -3.20
N LEU A 306 23.20 -16.93 -2.02
CA LEU A 306 24.01 -16.74 -0.81
C LEU A 306 24.91 -17.95 -0.62
N LEU A 307 26.18 -17.73 -0.31
CA LEU A 307 27.19 -18.79 -0.23
C LEU A 307 27.50 -19.25 1.20
#